data_AF-I3X427-F1
#
_entry.id   AF-I3X427-F1
#
_cell.length_a   1.000
_cell.length_b   1.000
_cell.length_c   1.000
_cell.angle_alpha   90.00
_cell.angle_beta   90.00
_cell.angle_gamma   90.00
#
_symmetry.space_group_name_H-M   'P 1'
#
loop_
_entity.id
_entity.type
_entity.pdbx_description
1 polymer ?
#
loop_
_entity_poly.entity_id
_entity_poly.type
_entity_poly.pdbx_seq_one_letter_code
_entity_poly.pdbx_strand_id
1 'polypeptide(L)'
;MIVYLQLSGGFGMAGFIEGKDRREQLFLPECLDDYVTEDNPARVVDVFIDELDLRAMGFAAAAATGRPGYSPATMLKLYLYGYLNQVQSSRRLEREAGRNVELMWLMGKLAPDFKTIADFRRDNGEAIRAVCRQFVLLCRKIGLIAGGTVAVDGSRFKAVNTRDKNFTPGAIRRRMEQVDASIERYLGMLDTADRQEDDVAQMRVSRLKERLDSLRRQMRELQAMEQAVQDAPDRQISLTDSDARAMATSGKGTGMVGYNVQAAVDAEHHLIVAHEVTNVGHDRSQLANMAQQAKEATGVEELTVLADRGYFLR
;
A
#
# COMPACT_ATOMS: atom_id res chain seq x y z
N MET A 1 9.18 34.39 42.23
CA MET A 1 10.31 34.91 43.05
C MET A 1 10.60 33.95 44.20
N ILE A 2 11.40 32.90 43.93
CA ILE A 2 12.38 32.34 44.87
C ILE A 2 13.59 32.04 43.99
N VAL A 3 14.71 32.64 44.38
CA VAL A 3 16.01 32.63 43.70
C VAL A 3 16.78 31.44 44.23
N TYR A 4 17.39 30.62 43.36
CA TYR A 4 18.56 29.83 43.73
C TYR A 4 19.73 30.25 42.82
N LEU A 5 20.49 31.21 43.34
CA LEU A 5 21.85 31.49 42.91
C LEU A 5 22.74 30.54 43.73
N GLN A 6 23.40 29.61 43.06
CA GLN A 6 24.59 28.95 43.61
C GLN A 6 25.69 28.99 42.54
N LEU A 7 26.48 30.05 42.61
CA LEU A 7 27.78 30.14 41.93
C LEU A 7 28.85 29.71 42.93
N SER A 8 29.55 28.63 42.63
CA SER A 8 30.81 28.28 43.30
C SER A 8 31.79 27.63 42.34
N GLY A 9 32.88 28.36 42.06
CA GLY A 9 34.25 27.87 41.90
C GLY A 9 34.57 26.95 40.71
N GLY A 10 35.32 27.47 39.73
CA GLY A 10 35.70 26.74 38.52
C GLY A 10 36.83 25.72 38.68
N PHE A 11 36.75 24.67 37.86
CA PHE A 11 37.84 23.90 37.22
C PHE A 11 37.19 23.21 36.01
N GLY A 12 37.86 23.19 34.85
CA GLY A 12 37.27 22.90 33.53
C GLY A 12 36.25 21.75 33.48
N MET A 13 34.99 22.05 33.18
CA MET A 13 33.92 21.06 33.11
C MET A 13 33.62 20.73 31.65
N ALA A 14 34.35 19.75 31.11
CA ALA A 14 33.82 18.94 30.03
C ALA A 14 32.75 18.01 30.62
N GLY A 15 31.55 18.57 30.86
CA GLY A 15 30.38 17.84 31.33
C GLY A 15 29.31 17.78 30.24
N PHE A 16 28.48 16.75 30.25
CA PHE A 16 27.29 16.68 29.42
C PHE A 16 26.12 17.39 30.10
N ILE A 17 25.20 17.94 29.31
CA ILE A 17 23.90 18.41 29.82
C ILE A 17 23.14 17.18 30.33
N GLU A 18 22.78 17.17 31.61
CA GLU A 18 22.03 16.06 32.23
C GLU A 18 20.52 16.23 32.02
N GLY A 19 19.84 15.12 31.69
CA GLY A 19 18.37 15.08 31.59
C GLY A 19 17.69 14.91 32.95
N LYS A 20 16.36 15.05 32.98
CA LYS A 20 15.54 14.76 34.17
C LYS A 20 15.45 13.27 34.46
N ASP A 21 15.30 12.90 35.73
CA ASP A 21 15.09 11.50 36.14
C ASP A 21 13.70 11.03 35.67
N ARG A 22 13.64 9.85 35.05
CA ARG A 22 12.40 9.21 34.56
C ARG A 22 11.43 8.83 35.68
N ARG A 23 11.88 8.84 36.94
CA ARG A 23 11.09 8.56 38.14
C ARG A 23 10.68 9.82 38.89
N GLU A 24 11.11 11.00 38.45
CA GLU A 24 10.71 12.27 39.03
C GLU A 24 9.20 12.46 38.89
N GLN A 25 8.52 12.80 40.00
CA GLN A 25 7.09 13.06 40.00
C GLN A 25 6.85 14.57 39.97
N LEU A 26 6.05 15.02 39.00
CA LEU A 26 5.60 16.41 38.94
C LEU A 26 4.48 16.65 39.97
N PHE A 27 4.43 17.87 40.52
CA PHE A 27 3.36 18.28 41.45
C PHE A 27 1.96 18.22 40.80
N LEU A 28 1.87 18.56 39.51
CA LEU A 28 0.70 18.39 38.67
C LEU A 28 1.13 17.66 37.39
N PRO A 29 0.34 16.70 36.88
CA PRO A 29 0.65 16.04 35.61
C PRO A 29 0.50 17.01 34.44
N GLU A 30 1.43 16.95 33.50
CA GLU A 30 1.31 17.64 32.21
C GLU A 30 0.09 17.10 31.44
N CYS A 31 -0.61 18.00 30.75
CA CYS A 31 -1.68 17.60 29.84
C CYS A 31 -1.09 17.18 28.48
N LEU A 32 -1.88 16.52 27.63
CA LEU A 32 -1.40 16.09 26.32
C LEU A 32 -0.94 17.27 25.45
N ASP A 33 -1.61 18.41 25.59
CA ASP A 33 -1.36 19.60 24.78
C ASP A 33 0.03 20.22 25.06
N ASP A 34 0.56 20.03 26.27
CA ASP A 34 1.90 20.49 26.67
C ASP A 34 3.03 19.79 25.88
N TYR A 35 2.76 18.61 25.33
CA TYR A 35 3.75 17.82 24.59
C TYR A 35 3.75 18.05 23.07
N VAL A 36 2.73 18.74 22.54
CA VAL A 36 2.58 19.00 21.11
C VAL A 36 2.65 20.51 20.90
N THR A 37 3.79 21.00 20.44
CA THR A 37 4.00 22.44 20.24
C THR A 37 3.05 23.03 19.19
N GLU A 38 2.86 24.36 19.20
CA GLU A 38 1.94 25.06 18.29
C GLU A 38 2.33 24.91 16.81
N ASP A 39 3.62 24.76 16.52
CA ASP A 39 4.20 24.57 15.19
C ASP A 39 4.21 23.10 14.74
N ASN A 40 3.71 22.17 15.57
CA ASN A 40 3.71 20.76 15.25
C ASN A 40 2.73 20.43 14.10
N PRO A 41 3.16 19.72 13.03
CA PRO A 41 2.29 19.34 11.91
C PRO A 41 1.04 18.52 12.31
N ALA A 42 1.05 17.82 13.45
CA ALA A 42 -0.12 17.10 13.95
C ALA A 42 -1.31 18.04 14.17
N ARG A 43 -1.07 19.31 14.52
CA ARG A 43 -2.13 20.31 14.69
C ARG A 43 -2.78 20.69 13.36
N VAL A 44 -2.02 20.71 12.26
CA VAL A 44 -2.57 20.93 10.91
C VAL A 44 -3.48 19.77 10.51
N VAL A 45 -3.08 18.53 10.83
CA VAL A 45 -3.91 17.33 10.60
C VAL A 45 -5.22 17.42 11.38
N ASP A 46 -5.14 17.84 12.64
CA ASP A 46 -6.29 17.99 13.53
C ASP A 46 -7.32 18.98 12.97
N VAL A 47 -6.87 20.20 12.71
CA VAL A 47 -7.71 21.29 12.16
C VAL A 47 -8.25 20.92 10.78
N PHE A 48 -7.42 20.39 9.88
CA PHE A 48 -7.86 20.05 8.53
C PHE A 48 -8.99 19.03 8.55
N ILE A 49 -8.89 17.97 9.37
CA ILE A 49 -9.92 16.91 9.41
C ILE A 49 -11.19 17.39 10.11
N ASP A 50 -11.08 18.21 11.16
CA ASP A 50 -12.25 18.69 11.92
C ASP A 50 -13.11 19.68 11.14
N GLU A 51 -12.54 20.40 10.17
CA GLU A 51 -13.27 21.30 9.26
C GLU A 51 -14.00 20.56 8.12
N LEU A 52 -13.84 19.24 7.97
CA LEU A 52 -14.48 18.47 6.91
C LEU A 52 -15.90 18.02 7.30
N ASP A 53 -16.86 18.19 6.40
CA ASP A 53 -18.17 17.52 6.50
C ASP A 53 -18.04 16.04 6.09
N LEU A 54 -17.64 15.21 7.05
CA LEU A 54 -17.45 13.77 6.82
C LEU A 54 -18.75 13.05 6.44
N ARG A 55 -19.92 13.52 6.87
CA ARG A 55 -21.19 12.89 6.48
C ARG A 55 -21.48 13.14 5.00
N ALA A 56 -21.30 14.38 4.53
CA ALA A 56 -21.45 14.71 3.12
C ALA A 56 -20.45 13.95 2.23
N MET A 57 -19.29 13.56 2.77
CA MET A 57 -18.27 12.77 2.07
C MET A 57 -18.55 11.26 2.08
N GLY A 58 -19.64 10.80 2.70
CA GLY A 58 -20.06 9.40 2.68
C GLY A 58 -19.56 8.56 3.85
N PHE A 59 -19.00 9.17 4.91
CA PHE A 59 -18.71 8.44 6.14
C PHE A 59 -20.00 8.13 6.89
N ALA A 60 -20.13 6.88 7.35
CA ALA A 60 -21.30 6.43 8.08
C ALA A 60 -21.46 7.18 9.43
N ALA A 61 -22.71 7.43 9.81
CA ALA A 61 -23.03 7.91 11.15
C ALA A 61 -22.77 6.81 12.19
N ALA A 62 -22.64 7.21 13.46
CA ALA A 62 -22.53 6.27 14.56
C ALA A 62 -23.73 5.31 14.59
N ALA A 63 -23.47 4.03 14.84
CA ALA A 63 -24.51 3.03 15.01
C ALA A 63 -25.44 3.41 16.17
N ALA A 64 -26.75 3.22 16.00
CA ALA A 64 -27.75 3.53 17.02
C ALA A 64 -27.68 2.60 18.24
N THR A 65 -27.12 1.39 18.08
CA THR A 65 -27.03 0.36 19.11
C THR A 65 -25.68 -0.36 19.06
N GLY A 66 -25.33 -1.05 20.16
CA GLY A 66 -24.08 -1.78 20.29
C GLY A 66 -22.93 -0.96 20.87
N ARG A 67 -21.70 -1.50 20.79
CA ARG A 67 -20.50 -0.78 21.21
C ARG A 67 -20.24 0.39 20.24
N PRO A 68 -20.05 1.62 20.74
CA PRO A 68 -19.68 2.76 19.89
C PRO A 68 -18.41 2.46 19.09
N GLY A 69 -18.45 2.72 17.79
CA GLY A 69 -17.29 2.66 16.91
C GLY A 69 -16.37 3.88 17.10
N TYR A 70 -15.15 3.78 16.58
CA TYR A 70 -14.26 4.93 16.48
C TYR A 70 -14.82 5.96 15.49
N SER A 71 -14.66 7.24 15.80
CA SER A 71 -15.14 8.29 14.89
C SER A 71 -14.35 8.27 13.58
N PRO A 72 -14.98 8.50 12.42
CA PRO A 72 -14.27 8.61 11.15
C PRO A 72 -13.19 9.70 11.15
N ALA A 73 -13.43 10.82 11.83
CA ALA A 73 -12.45 11.91 11.99
C ALA A 73 -11.17 11.40 12.67
N THR A 74 -11.33 10.74 13.81
CA THR A 74 -10.19 10.16 14.57
C THR A 74 -9.42 9.16 13.73
N MET A 75 -10.11 8.27 13.00
CA MET A 75 -9.45 7.29 12.14
C MET A 75 -8.74 7.93 10.93
N LEU A 76 -9.30 8.99 10.35
CA LEU A 76 -8.66 9.76 9.27
C LEU A 76 -7.41 10.49 9.77
N LYS A 77 -7.47 11.11 10.96
CA LYS A 77 -6.32 11.76 11.59
C LYS A 77 -5.15 10.77 11.74
N LEU A 78 -5.42 9.55 12.22
CA LEU A 78 -4.42 8.48 12.30
C LEU A 78 -3.80 8.15 10.93
N TYR A 79 -4.63 8.01 9.90
CA TYR A 79 -4.14 7.69 8.55
C TYR A 79 -3.31 8.80 7.94
N LEU A 80 -3.77 10.05 8.05
CA LEU A 80 -3.07 11.20 7.51
C LEU A 80 -1.72 11.40 8.22
N TYR A 81 -1.69 11.32 9.54
CA TYR A 81 -0.46 11.31 10.33
C TYR A 81 0.48 10.18 9.88
N GLY A 82 -0.08 8.97 9.72
CA GLY A 82 0.65 7.79 9.26
C GLY A 82 1.32 8.00 7.91
N TYR A 83 0.63 8.59 6.93
CA TYR A 83 1.19 8.85 5.62
C TYR A 83 2.30 9.91 5.65
N LEU A 84 2.10 11.01 6.38
CA LEU A 84 3.11 12.06 6.55
C LEU A 84 4.40 11.52 7.18
N ASN A 85 4.27 10.60 8.14
CA ASN A 85 5.40 10.01 8.87
C ASN A 85 5.87 8.65 8.29
N GLN A 86 5.41 8.27 7.09
CA GLN A 86 5.78 7.01 6.43
C GLN A 86 5.48 5.74 7.25
N VAL A 87 4.44 5.79 8.09
CA VAL A 87 3.90 4.67 8.88
C VAL A 87 2.63 4.13 8.22
N GLN A 88 2.78 3.30 7.19
CA GLN A 88 1.66 2.81 6.38
C GLN A 88 1.01 1.52 6.90
N SER A 89 1.73 0.75 7.72
CA SER A 89 1.25 -0.55 8.24
C SER A 89 0.27 -0.35 9.38
N SER A 90 -0.93 -0.94 9.29
CA SER A 90 -1.95 -0.88 10.36
C SER A 90 -1.42 -1.39 11.70
N ARG A 91 -0.56 -2.42 11.72
CA ARG A 91 0.10 -2.91 12.95
C ARG A 91 1.16 -1.95 13.49
N ARG A 92 1.78 -1.14 12.62
CA ARG A 92 2.70 -0.11 13.07
C ARG A 92 1.91 1.06 13.62
N LEU A 93 0.83 1.48 12.94
CA LEU A 93 -0.08 2.51 13.41
C LEU A 93 -0.69 2.17 14.78
N GLU A 94 -1.14 0.94 15.01
CA GLU A 94 -1.60 0.45 16.32
C GLU A 94 -0.53 0.67 17.40
N ARG A 95 0.72 0.26 17.13
CA ARG A 95 1.84 0.44 18.06
C ARG A 95 2.15 1.91 18.30
N GLU A 96 2.16 2.73 17.25
CA GLU A 96 2.42 4.17 17.36
C GLU A 96 1.30 4.87 18.14
N ALA A 97 0.03 4.52 17.93
CA ALA A 97 -1.10 5.10 18.67
C ALA A 97 -0.99 4.86 20.19
N GLY A 98 -0.34 3.77 20.61
CA GLY A 98 -0.10 3.46 22.02
C GLY A 98 1.18 4.03 22.64
N ARG A 99 2.07 4.69 21.87
CA ARG A 99 3.39 5.14 22.40
C ARG A 99 3.84 6.53 21.94
N ASN A 100 3.39 6.98 20.78
CA ASN A 100 3.80 8.23 20.18
C ASN A 100 2.91 9.34 20.74
N VAL A 101 3.52 10.36 21.36
CA VAL A 101 2.80 11.43 22.06
C VAL A 101 1.94 12.27 21.12
N GLU A 102 2.38 12.48 19.87
CA GLU A 102 1.60 13.21 18.86
C GLU A 102 0.34 12.45 18.49
N LEU A 103 0.44 11.12 18.31
CA LEU A 103 -0.75 10.29 18.07
C LEU A 103 -1.62 10.15 19.32
N MET A 104 -1.04 10.08 20.51
CA MET A 104 -1.83 10.10 21.75
C MET A 104 -2.63 11.40 21.86
N TRP A 105 -2.03 12.53 21.51
CA TRP A 105 -2.72 13.83 21.46
C TRP A 105 -3.82 13.82 20.39
N LEU A 106 -3.48 13.49 19.14
CA LEU A 106 -4.37 13.52 17.99
C LEU A 106 -5.57 12.55 18.11
N MET A 107 -5.35 11.43 18.79
CA MET A 107 -6.35 10.38 19.00
C MET A 107 -7.06 10.47 20.36
N GLY A 108 -6.69 11.42 21.23
CA GLY A 108 -7.19 11.47 22.60
C GLY A 108 -6.89 10.19 23.40
N LYS A 109 -5.69 9.61 23.21
CA LYS A 109 -5.22 8.32 23.77
C LYS A 109 -6.01 7.08 23.32
N LEU A 110 -6.83 7.20 22.28
CA LEU A 110 -7.43 6.03 21.65
C LEU A 110 -6.37 5.25 20.86
N ALA A 111 -6.31 3.93 21.10
CA ALA A 111 -5.41 3.02 20.41
C ALA A 111 -6.21 1.89 19.75
N PRO A 112 -6.80 2.13 18.55
CA PRO A 112 -7.51 1.09 17.82
C PRO A 112 -6.55 -0.03 17.41
N ASP A 113 -7.05 -1.27 17.42
CA ASP A 113 -6.27 -2.42 16.97
C ASP A 113 -6.02 -2.39 15.45
N PHE A 114 -5.02 -3.14 14.97
CA PHE A 114 -4.66 -3.13 13.56
C PHE A 114 -5.80 -3.55 12.62
N LYS A 115 -6.74 -4.38 13.11
CA LYS A 115 -7.85 -4.89 12.30
C LYS A 115 -8.88 -3.79 12.10
N THR A 116 -9.26 -3.09 13.16
CA THR A 116 -10.13 -1.91 13.12
C THR A 116 -9.54 -0.84 12.19
N ILE A 117 -8.23 -0.60 12.28
CA ILE A 117 -7.53 0.33 11.38
C ILE A 117 -7.66 -0.12 9.92
N ALA A 118 -7.32 -1.38 9.61
CA ALA A 118 -7.36 -1.91 8.25
C ALA A 118 -8.78 -1.94 7.66
N ASP A 119 -9.75 -2.37 8.45
CA ASP A 119 -11.16 -2.47 8.07
C ASP A 119 -11.71 -1.07 7.76
N PHE A 120 -11.41 -0.05 8.56
CA PHE A 120 -11.81 1.34 8.28
C PHE A 120 -11.40 1.81 6.89
N ARG A 121 -10.14 1.58 6.48
CA ARG A 121 -9.67 2.00 5.15
C ARG A 121 -10.31 1.21 4.02
N ARG A 122 -10.52 -0.10 4.23
CA ARG A 122 -11.17 -0.96 3.23
C ARG A 122 -12.61 -0.51 2.99
N ASP A 123 -13.34 -0.24 4.07
CA ASP A 123 -14.78 -0.04 4.02
C ASP A 123 -15.16 1.41 3.64
N ASN A 124 -14.23 2.37 3.76
CA ASN A 124 -14.47 3.80 3.48
C ASN A 124 -13.64 4.34 2.29
N GLY A 125 -13.22 3.48 1.36
CA GLY A 125 -12.32 3.87 0.26
C GLY A 125 -12.83 5.04 -0.60
N GLU A 126 -14.13 5.08 -0.91
CA GLU A 126 -14.72 6.17 -1.69
C GLU A 126 -14.73 7.50 -0.93
N ALA A 127 -15.08 7.45 0.35
CA ALA A 127 -15.11 8.62 1.23
C ALA A 127 -13.71 9.19 1.46
N ILE A 128 -12.68 8.33 1.58
CA ILE A 128 -11.28 8.76 1.65
C ILE A 128 -10.87 9.49 0.35
N ARG A 129 -11.27 8.99 -0.83
CA ARG A 129 -11.03 9.71 -2.10
C ARG A 129 -11.73 11.07 -2.12
N ALA A 130 -12.93 11.18 -1.55
CA ALA A 130 -13.63 12.46 -1.44
C ALA A 130 -12.88 13.46 -0.53
N VAL A 131 -12.28 12.98 0.58
CA VAL A 131 -11.41 13.80 1.44
C VAL A 131 -10.18 14.31 0.66
N CYS A 132 -9.51 13.44 -0.12
CA CYS A 132 -8.39 13.85 -0.97
C CYS A 132 -8.80 14.93 -1.99
N ARG A 133 -10.00 14.84 -2.57
CA ARG A 133 -10.54 15.88 -3.45
C ARG A 133 -10.72 17.22 -2.72
N GLN A 134 -11.22 17.20 -1.48
CA GLN A 134 -11.35 18.44 -0.68
C GLN A 134 -9.99 19.05 -0.35
N PHE A 135 -8.98 18.22 -0.09
CA PHE A 135 -7.61 18.71 0.09
C PHE A 135 -7.08 19.43 -1.15
N VAL A 136 -7.25 18.85 -2.34
CA VAL A 136 -6.87 19.49 -3.61
C VAL A 136 -7.62 20.82 -3.81
N LEU A 137 -8.93 20.85 -3.52
CA LEU A 137 -9.72 22.10 -3.59
C LEU A 137 -9.23 23.15 -2.59
N LEU A 138 -8.83 22.75 -1.38
CA LEU A 138 -8.25 23.64 -0.39
C LEU A 138 -6.92 24.22 -0.90
N CYS A 139 -6.01 23.36 -1.36
CA CYS A 139 -4.72 23.78 -1.94
C CYS A 139 -4.92 24.76 -3.11
N ARG A 140 -5.93 24.54 -3.96
CA ARG A 140 -6.30 25.51 -5.01
C ARG A 140 -6.75 26.85 -4.44
N LYS A 141 -7.63 26.85 -3.42
CA LYS A 141 -8.14 28.10 -2.80
C LYS A 141 -7.04 28.95 -2.17
N ILE A 142 -6.03 28.31 -1.59
CA ILE A 142 -4.89 29.01 -0.96
C ILE A 142 -3.74 29.28 -1.93
N GLY A 143 -3.92 28.99 -3.23
CA GLY A 143 -2.93 29.28 -4.27
C GLY A 143 -1.74 28.33 -4.32
N LEU A 144 -1.82 27.15 -3.72
CA LEU A 144 -0.79 26.09 -3.81
C LEU A 144 -1.01 25.14 -5.01
N ILE A 145 -2.14 25.27 -5.71
CA ILE A 145 -2.36 24.64 -7.01
C ILE A 145 -2.78 25.78 -7.92
N ALA A 146 -1.80 26.33 -8.60
CA ALA A 146 -1.95 27.37 -9.59
C ALA A 146 -1.08 26.97 -10.78
N GLY A 147 -1.57 27.17 -11.99
CA GLY A 147 -0.84 26.79 -13.19
C GLY A 147 -1.56 25.74 -14.02
N GLY A 148 -1.73 26.06 -15.30
CA GLY A 148 -2.28 25.14 -16.28
C GLY A 148 -1.22 24.17 -16.81
N THR A 149 -0.24 23.73 -16.00
CA THR A 149 0.78 22.76 -16.43
C THR A 149 0.91 21.61 -15.44
N VAL A 150 0.73 20.39 -15.92
CA VAL A 150 0.91 19.17 -15.11
C VAL A 150 1.84 18.19 -15.79
N ALA A 151 2.59 17.42 -14.99
CA ALA A 151 3.35 16.27 -15.44
C ALA A 151 2.58 14.98 -15.14
N VAL A 152 2.41 14.11 -16.13
CA VAL A 152 1.76 12.82 -16.00
C VAL A 152 2.79 11.71 -16.16
N ASP A 153 2.83 10.81 -15.16
CA ASP A 153 3.71 9.66 -15.17
C ASP A 153 3.02 8.41 -14.59
N GLY A 154 3.49 7.24 -15.04
CA GLY A 154 2.96 5.93 -14.73
C GLY A 154 3.96 5.10 -13.95
N SER A 155 3.57 4.64 -12.77
CA SER A 155 4.40 3.84 -11.87
C SER A 155 3.79 2.46 -11.64
N ARG A 156 4.59 1.41 -11.84
CA ARG A 156 4.16 0.02 -11.60
C ARG A 156 4.44 -0.36 -10.14
N PHE A 157 3.39 -0.70 -9.40
CA PHE A 157 3.45 -1.14 -8.01
C PHE A 157 3.21 -2.63 -7.90
N LYS A 158 4.07 -3.31 -7.16
CA LYS A 158 3.97 -4.75 -6.95
C LYS A 158 2.79 -5.06 -6.02
N ALA A 159 1.93 -5.96 -6.46
CA ALA A 159 0.81 -6.47 -5.68
C ALA A 159 1.26 -7.53 -4.68
N VAL A 160 0.36 -7.92 -3.77
CA VAL A 160 0.55 -9.08 -2.90
C VAL A 160 0.20 -10.36 -3.68
N ASN A 161 0.87 -10.57 -4.82
CA ASN A 161 0.72 -11.75 -5.65
C ASN A 161 2.05 -12.11 -6.32
N THR A 162 2.53 -13.33 -6.07
CA THR A 162 3.74 -13.82 -6.73
C THR A 162 3.44 -14.22 -8.17
N ARG A 163 4.45 -14.25 -9.02
CA ARG A 163 4.31 -14.70 -10.42
C ARG A 163 3.78 -16.13 -10.50
N ASP A 164 4.16 -16.98 -9.55
CA ASP A 164 3.73 -18.37 -9.51
C ASP A 164 2.24 -18.51 -9.18
N LYS A 165 1.67 -17.52 -8.49
CA LYS A 165 0.24 -17.43 -8.20
C LYS A 165 -0.55 -16.62 -9.23
N ASN A 166 0.08 -16.28 -10.35
CA ASN A 166 -0.55 -15.61 -11.47
C ASN A 166 -0.60 -16.53 -12.69
N PHE A 167 -1.80 -16.79 -13.19
CA PHE A 167 -2.07 -17.73 -14.25
C PHE A 167 -2.55 -16.99 -15.49
N THR A 168 -1.84 -17.20 -16.59
CA THR A 168 -2.19 -16.76 -17.95
C THR A 168 -2.07 -17.96 -18.87
N PRO A 169 -2.68 -17.97 -20.07
CA PRO A 169 -2.58 -19.10 -20.99
C PRO A 169 -1.12 -19.48 -21.28
N GLY A 170 -0.25 -18.49 -21.46
CA GLY A 170 1.18 -18.74 -21.68
C GLY A 170 1.94 -19.18 -20.42
N ALA A 171 1.49 -18.84 -19.22
CA ALA A 171 2.09 -19.35 -17.98
C ALA A 171 1.67 -20.80 -17.71
N ILE A 172 0.41 -21.14 -17.97
CA ILE A 172 -0.12 -22.50 -17.82
C ILE A 172 0.58 -23.45 -18.78
N ARG A 173 0.61 -23.12 -20.08
CA ARG A 173 1.30 -23.96 -21.09
C ARG A 173 2.74 -24.29 -20.69
N ARG A 174 3.52 -23.27 -20.33
CA ARG A 174 4.91 -23.46 -19.88
C ARG A 174 5.03 -24.35 -18.64
N ARG A 175 4.08 -24.29 -17.71
CA ARG A 175 4.07 -25.18 -16.53
C ARG A 175 3.68 -26.60 -16.89
N MET A 176 2.70 -26.78 -17.79
CA MET A 176 2.32 -28.11 -18.28
C MET A 176 3.50 -28.77 -18.99
N GLU A 177 4.17 -28.07 -19.90
CA GLU A 177 5.40 -28.54 -20.58
C GLU A 177 6.50 -28.98 -19.58
N GLN A 178 6.70 -28.22 -18.49
CA GLN A 178 7.67 -28.57 -17.45
C GLN A 178 7.27 -29.81 -16.64
N VAL A 179 5.97 -29.97 -16.36
CA VAL A 179 5.44 -31.15 -15.67
C VAL A 179 5.55 -32.37 -16.58
N ASP A 180 5.20 -32.27 -17.85
CA ASP A 180 5.33 -33.34 -18.85
C ASP A 180 6.79 -33.79 -18.98
N ALA A 181 7.73 -32.85 -19.17
CA ALA A 181 9.16 -33.18 -19.23
C ALA A 181 9.66 -33.86 -17.94
N SER A 182 9.10 -33.48 -16.78
CA SER A 182 9.44 -34.12 -15.51
C SER A 182 8.85 -35.52 -15.38
N ILE A 183 7.65 -35.75 -15.91
CA ILE A 183 7.01 -37.08 -15.99
C ILE A 183 7.84 -37.97 -16.90
N GLU A 184 8.18 -37.52 -18.12
CA GLU A 184 9.02 -38.27 -19.06
C GLU A 184 10.36 -38.67 -18.45
N ARG A 185 11.01 -37.73 -17.74
CA ARG A 185 12.27 -38.01 -17.03
C ARG A 185 12.10 -39.10 -15.97
N TYR A 186 11.05 -39.04 -15.15
CA TYR A 186 10.84 -40.03 -14.10
C TYR A 186 10.40 -41.39 -14.63
N LEU A 187 9.64 -41.43 -15.72
CA LEU A 187 9.34 -42.68 -16.44
C LEU A 187 10.62 -43.33 -16.97
N GLY A 188 11.51 -42.56 -17.62
CA GLY A 188 12.80 -43.09 -18.05
C GLY A 188 13.68 -43.60 -16.90
N MET A 189 13.63 -42.96 -15.72
CA MET A 189 14.33 -43.46 -14.53
C MET A 189 13.75 -44.79 -14.02
N LEU A 190 12.42 -44.96 -14.08
CA LEU A 190 11.79 -46.24 -13.74
C LEU A 190 12.23 -47.34 -14.69
N ASP A 191 12.21 -47.09 -16.00
CA ASP A 191 12.65 -48.06 -17.02
C ASP A 191 14.11 -48.49 -16.81
N THR A 192 14.99 -47.57 -16.34
CA THR A 192 16.37 -47.92 -16.00
C THR A 192 16.49 -48.70 -14.70
N ALA A 193 15.65 -48.42 -13.70
CA ALA A 193 15.67 -49.08 -12.40
C ALA A 193 15.13 -50.51 -12.51
N ASP A 194 14.12 -50.74 -13.35
CA ASP A 194 13.56 -52.08 -13.60
C ASP A 194 14.57 -53.02 -14.29
N ARG A 195 15.63 -52.48 -14.91
CA ARG A 195 16.75 -53.27 -15.45
C ARG A 195 17.81 -53.64 -14.40
N GLN A 196 17.67 -53.18 -13.15
CA GLN A 196 18.61 -53.41 -12.05
C GLN A 196 17.89 -54.11 -10.89
N GLU A 197 18.17 -55.39 -10.64
CA GLU A 197 17.48 -56.22 -9.64
C GLU A 197 18.16 -56.20 -8.25
N ASP A 198 18.29 -55.02 -7.63
CA ASP A 198 18.81 -54.88 -6.25
C ASP A 198 17.78 -54.22 -5.31
N ASP A 199 17.83 -54.52 -4.01
CA ASP A 199 16.89 -53.96 -2.99
C ASP A 199 16.88 -52.41 -2.96
N VAL A 200 18.01 -51.79 -3.30
CA VAL A 200 18.14 -50.33 -3.42
C VAL A 200 17.32 -49.79 -4.61
N ALA A 201 17.13 -50.57 -5.67
CA ALA A 201 16.29 -50.22 -6.82
C ALA A 201 14.81 -50.20 -6.45
N GLN A 202 14.33 -51.17 -5.64
CA GLN A 202 12.94 -51.22 -5.19
C GLN A 202 12.53 -49.97 -4.38
N MET A 203 13.39 -49.52 -3.46
CA MET A 203 13.16 -48.29 -2.69
C MET A 203 13.23 -47.01 -3.52
N ARG A 204 13.95 -47.01 -4.65
CA ARG A 204 13.96 -45.89 -5.60
C ARG A 204 12.69 -45.88 -6.45
N VAL A 205 12.23 -47.04 -6.90
CA VAL A 205 11.00 -47.20 -7.69
C VAL A 205 9.79 -46.70 -6.91
N SER A 206 9.65 -47.03 -5.62
CA SER A 206 8.53 -46.53 -4.79
C SER A 206 8.50 -45.00 -4.71
N ARG A 207 9.64 -44.37 -4.40
CA ARG A 207 9.78 -42.90 -4.36
C ARG A 207 9.50 -42.24 -5.71
N LEU A 208 9.90 -42.87 -6.82
CA LEU A 208 9.63 -42.36 -8.17
C LEU A 208 8.14 -42.43 -8.51
N LYS A 209 7.45 -43.52 -8.13
CA LYS A 209 5.99 -43.65 -8.30
C LYS A 209 5.23 -42.57 -7.53
N GLU A 210 5.59 -42.32 -6.27
CA GLU A 210 4.99 -41.24 -5.46
C GLU A 210 5.16 -39.86 -6.13
N ARG A 211 6.35 -39.59 -6.68
CA ARG A 211 6.62 -38.34 -7.42
C ARG A 211 5.79 -38.24 -8.70
N LEU A 212 5.67 -39.33 -9.46
CA LEU A 212 4.83 -39.36 -10.67
C LEU A 212 3.36 -39.10 -10.34
N ASP A 213 2.83 -39.68 -9.25
CA ASP A 213 1.46 -39.43 -8.83
C ASP A 213 1.24 -37.98 -8.36
N SER A 214 2.24 -37.37 -7.72
CA SER A 214 2.22 -35.94 -7.42
C SER A 214 2.20 -35.08 -8.69
N LEU A 215 3.05 -35.38 -9.68
CA LEU A 215 3.08 -34.64 -10.95
C LEU A 215 1.79 -34.82 -11.76
N ARG A 216 1.21 -36.02 -11.80
CA ARG A 216 -0.08 -36.27 -12.45
C ARG A 216 -1.22 -35.51 -11.78
N ARG A 217 -1.21 -35.38 -10.45
CA ARG A 217 -2.14 -34.50 -9.73
C ARG A 217 -1.96 -33.04 -10.13
N GLN A 218 -0.72 -32.56 -10.14
CA GLN A 218 -0.38 -31.20 -10.54
C GLN A 218 -0.82 -30.91 -11.99
N MET A 219 -0.67 -31.86 -12.91
CA MET A 219 -1.15 -31.72 -14.29
C MET A 219 -2.67 -31.53 -14.35
N ARG A 220 -3.44 -32.34 -13.61
CA ARG A 220 -4.90 -32.19 -13.53
C ARG A 220 -5.31 -30.84 -12.97
N GLU A 221 -4.62 -30.35 -11.95
CA GLU A 221 -4.86 -29.02 -11.39
C GLU A 221 -4.57 -27.91 -12.41
N LEU A 222 -3.49 -28.02 -13.20
CA LEU A 222 -3.17 -27.08 -14.26
C LEU A 222 -4.20 -27.10 -15.39
N GLN A 223 -4.71 -28.27 -15.77
CA GLN A 223 -5.79 -28.40 -16.77
C GLN A 223 -7.10 -27.75 -16.28
N ALA A 224 -7.47 -27.96 -15.02
CA ALA A 224 -8.63 -27.29 -14.42
C ALA A 224 -8.43 -25.75 -14.37
N MET A 225 -7.23 -25.30 -14.00
CA MET A 225 -6.89 -23.88 -14.01
C MET A 225 -6.86 -23.29 -15.43
N GLU A 226 -6.52 -24.08 -16.45
CA GLU A 226 -6.55 -23.66 -17.85
C GLU A 226 -7.97 -23.28 -18.26
N GLN A 227 -8.94 -24.14 -17.95
CA GLN A 227 -10.35 -23.87 -18.21
C GLN A 227 -10.80 -22.61 -17.45
N ALA A 228 -10.50 -22.50 -16.17
CA ALA A 228 -10.84 -21.33 -15.37
C ALA A 228 -10.24 -20.03 -15.95
N VAL A 229 -9.00 -20.07 -16.42
CA VAL A 229 -8.35 -18.93 -17.10
C VAL A 229 -9.01 -18.63 -18.43
N GLN A 230 -9.49 -19.61 -19.19
CA GLN A 230 -10.21 -19.35 -20.44
C GLN A 230 -11.56 -18.67 -20.20
N ASP A 231 -12.24 -19.03 -19.11
CA ASP A 231 -13.54 -18.49 -18.72
C ASP A 231 -13.43 -17.08 -18.08
N ALA A 232 -12.24 -16.68 -17.64
CA ALA A 232 -11.98 -15.36 -17.06
C ALA A 232 -12.05 -14.25 -18.14
N PRO A 233 -12.65 -13.07 -17.85
CA PRO A 233 -12.88 -12.01 -18.84
C PRO A 233 -11.63 -11.52 -19.59
N ASP A 234 -10.49 -11.44 -18.91
CA ASP A 234 -9.20 -10.97 -19.43
C ASP A 234 -8.20 -12.10 -19.63
N ARG A 235 -8.67 -13.36 -19.52
CA ARG A 235 -7.86 -14.57 -19.60
C ARG A 235 -6.69 -14.58 -18.62
N GLN A 236 -6.92 -14.11 -17.40
CA GLN A 236 -5.91 -14.11 -16.36
C GLN A 236 -6.52 -14.32 -14.97
N ILE A 237 -5.85 -15.08 -14.12
CA ILE A 237 -6.25 -15.29 -12.72
C ILE A 237 -5.07 -15.06 -11.78
N SER A 238 -5.28 -14.20 -10.78
CA SER A 238 -4.37 -13.96 -9.66
C SER A 238 -4.98 -14.54 -8.38
N LEU A 239 -4.25 -15.41 -7.67
CA LEU A 239 -4.83 -16.15 -6.53
C LEU A 239 -4.84 -15.41 -5.19
N THR A 240 -3.87 -14.53 -4.92
CA THR A 240 -3.81 -13.83 -3.63
C THR A 240 -4.30 -12.38 -3.71
N ASP A 241 -4.15 -11.75 -4.86
CA ASP A 241 -4.63 -10.39 -5.11
C ASP A 241 -5.40 -10.41 -6.45
N SER A 242 -6.72 -10.60 -6.38
CA SER A 242 -7.56 -10.96 -7.53
C SER A 242 -7.56 -9.93 -8.65
N ASP A 243 -7.30 -8.68 -8.32
CA ASP A 243 -7.40 -7.55 -9.26
C ASP A 243 -6.03 -7.22 -9.87
N ALA A 244 -4.95 -7.74 -9.28
CA ALA A 244 -3.59 -7.56 -9.77
C ALA A 244 -3.39 -8.26 -11.12
N ARG A 245 -2.61 -7.63 -12.01
CA ARG A 245 -2.36 -8.14 -13.36
C ARG A 245 -0.89 -8.20 -13.69
N ALA A 246 -0.58 -8.97 -14.72
CA ALA A 246 0.78 -9.18 -15.16
C ALA A 246 1.20 -7.97 -16.00
N MET A 247 2.33 -7.37 -15.63
CA MET A 247 2.83 -6.14 -16.25
C MET A 247 4.23 -6.40 -16.79
N ALA A 248 4.42 -6.01 -18.05
CA ALA A 248 5.73 -6.05 -18.67
C ALA A 248 6.64 -5.00 -18.01
N THR A 249 7.89 -5.38 -17.81
CA THR A 249 8.96 -4.52 -17.32
C THR A 249 10.15 -4.71 -18.25
N SER A 250 11.06 -3.73 -18.29
CA SER A 250 12.13 -3.62 -19.30
C SER A 250 13.15 -4.76 -19.29
N GLY A 251 13.23 -5.60 -18.25
CA GLY A 251 14.14 -6.75 -18.19
C GLY A 251 13.52 -8.08 -18.62
N LYS A 252 14.29 -8.94 -19.28
CA LYS A 252 13.88 -10.30 -19.65
C LYS A 252 13.56 -11.12 -18.40
N GLY A 253 12.34 -11.68 -18.31
CA GLY A 253 11.90 -12.40 -17.12
C GLY A 253 11.65 -11.53 -15.89
N THR A 254 11.59 -10.21 -16.03
CA THR A 254 11.36 -9.28 -14.91
C THR A 254 9.90 -8.87 -14.72
N GLY A 255 8.97 -9.37 -15.55
CA GLY A 255 7.56 -8.98 -15.50
C GLY A 255 6.98 -9.01 -14.09
N MET A 256 6.23 -8.00 -13.70
CA MET A 256 5.68 -7.86 -12.35
C MET A 256 4.23 -8.33 -12.34
N VAL A 257 3.70 -8.74 -11.17
CA VAL A 257 2.25 -8.83 -10.96
C VAL A 257 1.89 -7.70 -10.01
N GLY A 258 0.99 -6.82 -10.44
CA GLY A 258 0.86 -5.52 -9.82
C GLY A 258 -0.26 -4.67 -10.38
N TYR A 259 -0.13 -3.38 -10.08
CA TYR A 259 -0.99 -2.29 -10.50
C TYR A 259 -0.15 -1.22 -11.20
N ASN A 260 -0.77 -0.49 -12.11
CA ASN A 260 -0.19 0.65 -12.77
C ASN A 260 -0.88 1.89 -12.21
N VAL A 261 -0.13 2.67 -11.45
CA VAL A 261 -0.60 3.88 -10.79
C VAL A 261 -0.19 5.07 -11.65
N GLN A 262 -1.19 5.78 -12.15
CA GLN A 262 -1.02 7.01 -12.90
C GLN A 262 -1.13 8.17 -11.94
N ALA A 263 -0.24 9.15 -12.07
CA ALA A 263 -0.28 10.38 -11.27
C ALA A 263 -0.13 11.59 -12.19
N ALA A 264 -0.96 12.60 -11.96
CA ALA A 264 -0.80 13.94 -12.51
C ALA A 264 -0.30 14.86 -11.39
N VAL A 265 0.85 15.47 -11.60
CA VAL A 265 1.54 16.31 -10.61
C VAL A 265 1.61 17.72 -11.14
N ASP A 266 1.21 18.68 -10.31
CA ASP A 266 1.38 20.10 -10.58
C ASP A 266 2.86 20.45 -10.77
N ALA A 267 3.16 21.27 -11.78
CA ALA A 267 4.53 21.60 -12.14
C ALA A 267 5.18 22.62 -11.20
N GLU A 268 4.39 23.46 -10.51
CA GLU A 268 4.89 24.58 -9.71
C GLU A 268 5.17 24.19 -8.25
N HIS A 269 4.21 23.52 -7.61
CA HIS A 269 4.25 23.16 -6.20
C HIS A 269 4.41 21.66 -5.96
N HIS A 270 4.53 20.86 -7.02
CA HIS A 270 4.75 19.41 -6.96
C HIS A 270 3.68 18.63 -6.20
N LEU A 271 2.44 19.13 -6.21
CA LEU A 271 1.29 18.48 -5.59
C LEU A 271 0.63 17.52 -6.57
N ILE A 272 0.24 16.34 -6.09
CA ILE A 272 -0.55 15.39 -6.89
C ILE A 272 -1.97 15.93 -7.00
N VAL A 273 -2.42 16.23 -8.22
CA VAL A 273 -3.75 16.81 -8.49
C VAL A 273 -4.76 15.76 -8.95
N ALA A 274 -4.29 14.68 -9.57
CA ALA A 274 -5.10 13.53 -9.92
C ALA A 274 -4.27 12.26 -9.85
N HIS A 275 -4.91 11.14 -9.53
CA HIS A 275 -4.26 9.84 -9.55
C HIS A 275 -5.27 8.73 -9.87
N GLU A 276 -4.80 7.67 -10.49
CA GLU A 276 -5.62 6.50 -10.79
C GLU A 276 -4.82 5.21 -10.65
N VAL A 277 -5.45 4.18 -10.07
CA VAL A 277 -4.87 2.85 -9.95
C VAL A 277 -5.56 1.96 -10.98
N THR A 278 -4.81 1.49 -11.96
CA THR A 278 -5.33 0.62 -13.02
C THR A 278 -4.62 -0.73 -12.99
N ASN A 279 -5.22 -1.73 -13.61
CA ASN A 279 -4.59 -3.03 -13.84
C ASN A 279 -4.07 -3.17 -15.28
N VAL A 280 -3.97 -2.06 -16.03
CA VAL A 280 -3.48 -2.01 -17.40
C VAL A 280 -1.95 -1.94 -17.40
N GLY A 281 -1.27 -2.87 -18.07
CA GLY A 281 0.19 -2.99 -18.04
C GLY A 281 0.98 -1.90 -18.80
N HIS A 282 0.29 -0.96 -19.45
CA HIS A 282 0.88 0.10 -20.28
C HIS A 282 0.15 1.44 -20.10
N ASP A 283 0.82 2.53 -20.47
CA ASP A 283 0.36 3.90 -20.19
C ASP A 283 -0.38 4.56 -21.37
N ARG A 284 -0.38 3.91 -22.54
CA ARG A 284 -0.87 4.44 -23.83
C ARG A 284 -2.29 5.03 -23.83
N SER A 285 -3.19 4.48 -23.03
CA SER A 285 -4.60 4.90 -22.97
C SER A 285 -4.90 5.81 -21.77
N GLN A 286 -3.88 6.18 -20.99
CA GLN A 286 -4.06 6.84 -19.70
C GLN A 286 -3.93 8.37 -19.79
N LEU A 287 -3.24 8.90 -20.81
CA LEU A 287 -2.95 10.33 -20.90
C LEU A 287 -4.22 11.19 -20.91
N ALA A 288 -5.17 10.87 -21.79
CA ALA A 288 -6.39 11.67 -21.96
C ALA A 288 -7.25 11.66 -20.69
N ASN A 289 -7.38 10.49 -20.05
CA ASN A 289 -8.14 10.34 -18.82
C ASN A 289 -7.48 11.11 -17.66
N MET A 290 -6.17 10.96 -17.48
CA MET A 290 -5.43 11.70 -16.45
C MET A 290 -5.45 13.22 -16.67
N ALA A 291 -5.34 13.66 -17.92
CA ALA A 291 -5.44 15.07 -18.28
C ALA A 291 -6.83 15.65 -17.95
N GLN A 292 -7.90 14.91 -18.24
CA GLN A 292 -9.26 15.33 -17.91
C GLN A 292 -9.47 15.46 -16.41
N GLN A 293 -9.05 14.47 -15.63
CA GLN A 293 -9.14 14.52 -14.17
C GLN A 293 -8.30 15.66 -13.58
N ALA A 294 -7.08 15.86 -14.09
CA ALA A 294 -6.21 16.96 -13.66
C ALA A 294 -6.82 18.33 -13.99
N LYS A 295 -7.46 18.47 -15.16
CA LYS A 295 -8.15 19.70 -15.56
C LYS A 295 -9.32 20.02 -14.62
N GLU A 296 -10.12 19.03 -14.28
CA GLU A 296 -11.24 19.17 -13.34
C GLU A 296 -10.75 19.55 -11.93
N ALA A 297 -9.68 18.90 -11.47
CA ALA A 297 -9.09 19.15 -10.16
C ALA A 297 -8.49 20.57 -10.04
N THR A 298 -7.70 20.97 -11.05
CA THR A 298 -7.07 22.30 -11.11
C THR A 298 -8.08 23.41 -11.41
N GLY A 299 -9.19 23.10 -12.08
CA GLY A 299 -10.24 24.07 -12.42
C GLY A 299 -9.84 25.07 -13.51
N VAL A 300 -8.82 24.75 -14.32
CA VAL A 300 -8.35 25.61 -15.41
C VAL A 300 -9.11 25.32 -16.72
N GLU A 301 -9.27 26.35 -17.56
CA GLU A 301 -9.89 26.18 -18.88
C GLU A 301 -8.97 25.49 -19.89
N GLU A 302 -7.66 25.75 -19.81
CA GLU A 302 -6.63 25.15 -20.65
C GLU A 302 -5.54 24.49 -19.79
N LEU A 303 -5.14 23.28 -20.17
CA LEU A 303 -4.17 22.46 -19.45
C LEU A 303 -3.08 21.97 -20.41
N THR A 304 -1.84 22.34 -20.12
CA THR A 304 -0.61 21.80 -20.70
C THR A 304 -0.23 20.54 -19.95
N VAL A 305 0.00 19.45 -20.67
CA VAL A 305 0.37 18.16 -20.07
C VAL A 305 1.74 17.74 -20.58
N LEU A 306 2.67 17.55 -19.65
CA LEU A 306 3.98 16.96 -19.89
C LEU A 306 3.88 15.46 -19.60
N ALA A 307 4.28 14.61 -20.55
CA ALA A 307 4.24 13.17 -20.37
C ALA A 307 5.39 12.51 -21.11
N ASP A 308 5.75 11.29 -20.69
CA ASP A 308 6.78 10.52 -21.36
C ASP A 308 6.33 10.05 -22.76
N ARG A 309 7.29 9.55 -23.56
CA ARG A 309 7.00 9.03 -24.91
C ARG A 309 6.16 7.73 -24.86
N GLY A 310 6.15 7.02 -23.74
CA GLY A 310 5.40 5.79 -23.52
C GLY A 310 3.88 5.96 -23.62
N TYR A 311 3.38 7.17 -23.35
CA TYR A 311 1.97 7.53 -23.57
C TYR A 311 1.57 7.62 -25.05
N PHE A 312 2.51 7.83 -25.97
CA PHE A 312 2.23 8.01 -27.40
C PHE A 312 2.65 6.84 -28.31
N LEU A 313 3.62 6.02 -27.90
CA LEU A 313 4.20 5.01 -28.79
C LEU A 313 3.36 3.73 -28.93
N ARG A 314 3.13 3.35 -30.20
CA ARG A 314 2.45 2.13 -30.66
C ARG A 314 3.29 0.87 -30.49
#